data_AF-A0A4R9I995-F1
#
_entry.id   AF-A0A4R9I995-F1
#
_cell.length_a   1.000
_cell.length_b   1.000
_cell.length_c   1.000
_cell.angle_alpha   90.00
_cell.angle_beta   90.00
_cell.angle_gamma   90.00
#
_symmetry.space_group_name_H-M   'P 1'
#
loop_
_entity.id
_entity.type
_entity.pdbx_description
1 polymer ?
#
loop_
_entity_poly.entity_id
_entity_poly.type
_entity_poly.pdbx_seq_one_letter_code
_entity_poly.pdbx_strand_id
1 'polypeptide(L)'
;MSKSILFVIFFSISFFDCGLFYKGVPKAGEFCYVLAKPPECLYVDFESKKLLWNGVEYVLEEKLRMDYFFKSNDELYELTVSTINRVELKNLTTANFNKFYMRKKDKFAEIPTPDVKHE
;
A
#
# COMPACT_ATOMS: atom_id res chain seq x y z
N MET A 1 -26.95 -24.23 48.80
CA MET A 1 -25.83 -24.23 47.83
C MET A 1 -26.30 -24.90 46.55
N SER A 2 -25.78 -24.47 45.40
CA SER A 2 -26.17 -24.91 44.05
C SER A 2 -27.40 -24.20 43.48
N LYS A 3 -27.17 -23.09 42.77
CA LYS A 3 -28.02 -22.56 41.68
C LYS A 3 -27.45 -21.30 41.01
N SER A 4 -26.36 -20.72 41.49
CA SER A 4 -25.79 -19.47 40.94
C SER A 4 -24.61 -19.63 39.97
N ILE A 5 -24.24 -20.85 39.56
CA ILE A 5 -23.00 -21.06 38.77
C ILE A 5 -23.28 -21.30 37.27
N LEU A 6 -24.53 -21.55 36.88
CA LEU A 6 -24.84 -21.96 35.50
C LEU A 6 -25.16 -20.80 34.52
N PHE A 7 -25.17 -19.55 34.99
CA PHE A 7 -25.54 -18.40 34.13
C PHE A 7 -24.34 -17.55 33.65
N VAL A 8 -23.13 -17.82 34.14
CA VAL A 8 -21.94 -17.00 33.81
C VAL A 8 -21.16 -17.56 32.61
N ILE A 9 -21.48 -18.77 32.15
CA ILE A 9 -20.75 -19.44 31.04
C ILE A 9 -21.26 -19.00 29.65
N PHE A 10 -22.37 -18.25 29.57
CA PHE A 10 -22.93 -17.83 28.28
C PHE A 10 -22.40 -16.48 27.76
N PHE A 11 -21.48 -15.83 28.46
CA PHE A 11 -21.04 -14.46 28.15
C PHE A 11 -19.65 -14.35 27.48
N SER A 12 -19.00 -15.47 27.14
CA SER A 12 -17.57 -15.48 26.79
C SER A 12 -17.20 -15.85 25.35
N ILE A 13 -18.14 -15.97 24.42
CA ILE A 13 -17.81 -16.37 23.04
C ILE A 13 -18.50 -15.48 22.01
N SER A 14 -18.16 -14.19 21.93
CA SER A 14 -18.45 -13.33 20.76
C SER A 14 -17.70 -11.99 20.81
N PHE A 15 -16.39 -12.00 21.05
CA PHE A 15 -15.57 -10.79 20.93
C PHE A 15 -14.18 -11.07 20.36
N PHE A 16 -14.09 -11.89 19.31
CA PHE A 16 -12.83 -11.98 18.57
C PHE A 16 -13.14 -12.04 17.08
N ASP A 17 -12.50 -11.12 16.35
CA ASP A 17 -12.50 -10.90 14.91
C ASP A 17 -13.61 -9.98 14.34
N CYS A 18 -13.32 -8.90 13.61
CA CYS A 18 -12.06 -8.53 12.98
C CYS A 18 -12.11 -7.06 12.52
N GLY A 19 -11.66 -6.14 13.37
CA GLY A 19 -11.26 -4.78 12.97
C GLY A 19 -9.77 -4.72 12.60
N LEU A 20 -9.20 -5.84 12.18
CA LEU A 20 -7.80 -5.95 11.83
C LEU A 20 -7.68 -5.56 10.36
N PHE A 21 -7.07 -4.40 10.10
CA PHE A 21 -6.57 -4.04 8.77
C PHE A 21 -6.00 -5.28 8.10
N TYR A 22 -6.75 -5.85 7.13
CA TYR A 22 -6.34 -7.06 6.44
C TYR A 22 -5.07 -6.70 5.67
N LYS A 23 -3.92 -7.14 6.15
CA LYS A 23 -2.60 -6.95 5.52
C LYS A 23 -2.40 -7.86 4.29
N GLY A 24 -3.48 -8.21 3.60
CA GLY A 24 -3.44 -9.03 2.40
C GLY A 24 -3.83 -8.23 1.15
N VAL A 25 -3.70 -8.87 -0.01
CA VAL A 25 -4.23 -8.31 -1.26
C VAL A 25 -5.75 -8.09 -1.14
N PRO A 26 -6.31 -7.05 -1.78
CA PRO A 26 -7.76 -6.83 -1.76
C PRO A 26 -8.51 -8.05 -2.29
N LYS A 27 -9.76 -8.23 -1.85
CA LYS A 27 -10.63 -9.27 -2.39
C LYS A 27 -10.91 -9.02 -3.87
N ALA A 28 -11.09 -10.10 -4.63
CA ALA A 28 -11.56 -10.01 -6.01
C ALA A 28 -12.94 -9.33 -6.06
N GLY A 29 -13.18 -8.50 -7.09
CA GLY A 29 -14.43 -7.77 -7.22
C GLY A 29 -14.45 -6.69 -8.30
N GLU A 30 -15.55 -5.94 -8.32
CA GLU A 30 -15.78 -4.82 -9.21
C GLU A 30 -15.27 -3.51 -8.59
N PHE A 31 -14.53 -2.73 -9.37
CA PHE A 31 -14.01 -1.42 -8.98
C PHE A 31 -14.46 -0.39 -10.02
N CYS A 32 -15.15 0.65 -9.57
CA CYS A 32 -15.73 1.67 -10.45
C CYS A 32 -15.11 3.05 -10.24
N TYR A 33 -14.80 3.72 -11.34
CA TYR A 33 -14.51 5.15 -11.35
C TYR A 33 -15.82 5.94 -11.31
N VAL A 34 -16.28 6.24 -10.10
CA VAL A 34 -17.60 6.85 -9.81
C VAL A 34 -17.75 8.30 -10.28
N LEU A 35 -16.67 8.96 -10.69
CA LEU A 35 -16.71 10.32 -11.20
C LEU A 35 -17.13 10.40 -12.68
N ALA A 36 -17.05 9.28 -13.41
CA ALA A 36 -17.57 9.18 -14.77
C ALA A 36 -19.10 8.97 -14.78
N LYS A 37 -19.76 9.41 -15.86
CA LYS A 37 -21.20 9.23 -16.10
C LYS A 37 -21.41 8.65 -17.51
N PRO A 38 -21.75 7.36 -17.66
CA PRO A 38 -21.94 6.36 -16.59
C PRO A 38 -20.62 5.99 -15.88
N PRO A 39 -20.68 5.41 -14.67
CA PRO A 39 -19.48 4.92 -13.99
C PRO A 39 -18.74 3.89 -14.86
N GLU A 40 -17.44 4.05 -14.97
CA GLU A 40 -16.58 3.10 -15.67
C GLU A 40 -16.07 2.07 -14.67
N CYS A 41 -16.43 0.80 -14.87
CA CYS A 41 -16.08 -0.29 -13.95
C CYS A 41 -15.13 -1.29 -14.61
N LEU A 42 -14.34 -1.97 -13.76
CA LEU A 42 -13.47 -3.08 -14.12
C LEU A 42 -13.57 -4.16 -13.04
N TYR A 43 -13.27 -5.40 -13.39
CA TYR A 43 -13.19 -6.51 -12.43
C TYR A 43 -11.75 -6.94 -12.24
N VAL A 44 -11.33 -7.07 -10.99
CA VAL A 44 -9.97 -7.50 -10.64
C VAL A 44 -10.04 -8.73 -9.76
N ASP A 45 -9.21 -9.71 -10.07
CA ASP A 45 -8.88 -10.83 -9.18
C ASP A 45 -7.38 -10.82 -8.93
N PHE A 46 -7.01 -10.36 -7.73
CA PHE A 46 -5.60 -10.22 -7.32
C PHE A 46 -4.93 -11.57 -7.05
N GLU A 47 -5.70 -12.60 -6.66
CA GLU A 47 -5.16 -13.93 -6.37
C GLU A 47 -4.82 -14.65 -7.68
N SER A 48 -5.70 -14.58 -8.69
CA SER A 48 -5.46 -15.18 -10.00
C SER A 48 -4.69 -14.29 -10.98
N LYS A 49 -4.36 -13.04 -10.59
CA LYS A 49 -3.67 -12.04 -11.40
C LYS A 49 -4.43 -11.72 -12.70
N LYS A 50 -5.74 -11.50 -12.60
CA LYS A 50 -6.60 -11.21 -13.76
C LYS A 50 -7.28 -9.85 -13.64
N LEU A 51 -7.36 -9.15 -14.76
CA LEU A 51 -8.12 -7.94 -14.94
C LEU A 51 -9.08 -8.12 -16.13
N LEU A 52 -10.38 -7.92 -15.91
CA LEU A 52 -11.36 -7.81 -16.97
C LEU A 52 -11.75 -6.34 -17.14
N TRP A 53 -11.42 -5.77 -18.29
CA TRP A 53 -11.71 -4.38 -18.62
C TRP A 53 -12.23 -4.26 -20.05
N ASN A 54 -13.38 -3.62 -20.22
CA ASN A 54 -14.06 -3.47 -21.51
C ASN A 54 -14.26 -4.81 -22.26
N GLY A 55 -14.55 -5.89 -21.52
CA GLY A 55 -14.78 -7.22 -22.07
C GLY A 55 -13.50 -7.98 -22.49
N VAL A 56 -12.32 -7.41 -22.23
CA VAL A 56 -11.03 -8.04 -22.54
C VAL A 56 -10.35 -8.47 -21.23
N GLU A 57 -9.87 -9.71 -21.20
CA GLU A 57 -9.09 -10.25 -20.07
C GLU A 57 -7.60 -9.95 -20.26
N TYR A 58 -6.97 -9.43 -19.21
CA TYR A 58 -5.55 -9.13 -19.13
C TYR A 58 -4.92 -9.89 -17.96
N VAL A 59 -3.69 -10.35 -18.16
CA VAL A 59 -2.86 -10.91 -17.09
C VAL A 59 -2.14 -9.77 -16.37
N LEU A 60 -2.23 -9.76 -15.04
CA LEU A 60 -1.55 -8.80 -14.20
C LEU A 60 -0.13 -9.26 -13.89
N GLU A 61 0.83 -8.38 -14.12
CA GLU A 61 2.21 -8.56 -13.65
C GLU A 61 2.38 -7.91 -12.29
N GLU A 62 2.95 -8.64 -11.34
CA GLU A 62 3.28 -8.09 -10.04
C GLU A 62 4.44 -7.12 -10.16
N LYS A 63 4.23 -5.91 -9.66
CA LYS A 63 5.28 -4.92 -9.51
C LYS A 63 5.47 -4.61 -8.04
N LEU A 64 6.61 -5.04 -7.49
CA LEU A 64 7.00 -4.67 -6.13
C LEU A 64 7.20 -3.15 -6.07
N ARG A 65 6.38 -2.50 -5.25
CA ARG A 65 6.51 -1.10 -4.86
C ARG A 65 6.85 -1.07 -3.38
N MET A 66 7.94 -0.40 -3.02
CA MET A 66 8.29 -0.14 -1.63
C MET A 66 8.23 1.35 -1.41
N ASP A 67 7.42 1.77 -0.44
CA ASP A 67 7.27 3.18 -0.08
C ASP A 67 7.88 3.39 1.32
N TYR A 68 8.73 4.42 1.45
CA TYR A 68 9.36 4.82 2.71
C TYR A 68 8.94 6.24 3.06
N PHE A 69 8.71 6.51 4.34
CA PHE A 69 8.50 7.86 4.84
C PHE A 69 9.72 8.32 5.63
N PHE A 70 10.10 9.58 5.44
CA PHE A 70 11.09 10.25 6.27
C PHE A 70 10.73 11.72 6.44
N LYS A 71 11.27 12.34 7.48
CA LYS A 71 11.12 13.77 7.71
C LYS A 71 12.41 14.49 7.37
N SER A 72 12.29 15.69 6.82
CA SER A 72 13.41 16.60 6.60
C SER A 72 12.90 18.03 6.77
N ASN A 73 13.52 18.81 7.65
CA ASN A 73 13.10 20.19 7.96
C ASN A 73 11.60 20.30 8.28
N ASP A 74 11.08 19.43 9.16
CA ASP A 74 9.65 19.33 9.54
C ASP A 74 8.67 18.98 8.41
N GLU A 75 9.14 18.74 7.19
CA GLU A 75 8.32 18.29 6.08
C GLU A 75 8.35 16.76 5.95
N LEU A 76 7.21 16.18 5.57
CA LEU A 76 7.07 14.74 5.38
C LEU A 76 7.31 14.38 3.91
N TYR A 77 8.22 13.44 3.68
CA TYR A 77 8.57 12.96 2.35
C TYR A 77 8.19 11.49 2.18
N GLU A 78 7.76 11.12 0.97
CA GLU A 78 7.57 9.75 0.51
C GLU A 78 8.65 9.42 -0.53
N LEU A 79 9.42 8.36 -0.29
CA LEU A 79 10.33 7.77 -1.26
C LEU A 79 9.74 6.45 -1.77
N THR A 80 9.32 6.43 -3.03
CA THR A 80 8.80 5.25 -3.71
C THR A 80 9.89 4.59 -4.54
N VAL A 81 10.18 3.32 -4.27
CA VAL A 81 11.00 2.47 -5.14
C VAL A 81 10.10 1.90 -6.22
N SER A 82 10.20 2.47 -7.42
CA SER A 82 9.42 2.08 -8.60
C SER A 82 9.97 0.82 -9.29
N THR A 83 11.29 0.69 -9.35
CA THR A 83 12.02 -0.46 -9.93
C THR A 83 13.40 -0.51 -9.28
N ILE A 84 14.19 -1.57 -9.55
CA ILE A 84 15.56 -1.69 -9.04
C ILE A 84 16.48 -0.50 -9.38
N ASN A 85 16.15 0.26 -10.43
CA ASN A 85 16.95 1.37 -10.94
C ASN A 85 16.25 2.73 -10.86
N ARG A 86 15.06 2.81 -10.25
CA ARG A 86 14.28 4.05 -10.23
C ARG A 86 13.61 4.28 -8.88
N VAL A 87 13.83 5.47 -8.31
CA VAL A 87 13.11 5.97 -7.14
C VAL A 87 12.39 7.28 -7.47
N GLU A 88 11.28 7.53 -6.79
CA GLU A 88 10.46 8.74 -6.87
C GLU A 88 10.39 9.37 -5.48
N LEU A 89 10.60 10.68 -5.39
CA LEU A 89 10.55 11.44 -4.14
C LEU A 89 9.42 12.46 -4.23
N LYS A 90 8.46 12.37 -3.30
CA LYS A 90 7.36 13.30 -3.13
C LYS A 90 7.43 14.00 -1.79
N ASN A 91 7.06 15.29 -1.78
CA ASN A 91 6.76 16.01 -0.54
C ASN A 91 5.26 15.88 -0.28
N LEU A 92 4.89 15.41 0.90
CA LEU A 92 3.49 15.24 1.31
C LEU A 92 2.93 16.48 2.00
N THR A 93 3.79 17.40 2.44
CA THR A 93 3.41 18.68 3.06
C THR A 93 3.17 19.76 2.00
N THR A 94 3.98 19.80 0.93
CA THR A 94 3.89 20.79 -0.15
C THR A 94 3.36 20.15 -1.44
N ALA A 95 2.22 20.64 -1.92
CA ALA A 95 1.69 20.22 -3.22
C ALA A 95 2.69 20.56 -4.35
N ASN A 96 2.79 19.68 -5.36
CA ASN A 96 3.59 19.81 -6.59
C ASN A 96 5.11 19.55 -6.50
N PHE A 97 5.66 19.03 -5.40
CA PHE A 97 7.02 18.49 -5.41
C PHE A 97 7.01 16.99 -5.71
N ASN A 98 7.42 16.63 -6.94
CA ASN A 98 7.64 15.25 -7.36
C ASN A 98 8.90 15.15 -8.23
N LYS A 99 9.89 14.37 -7.82
CA LYS A 99 11.14 14.15 -8.57
C LYS A 99 11.43 12.68 -8.77
N PHE A 100 11.86 12.34 -9.99
CA PHE A 100 12.31 10.99 -10.34
C PHE A 100 13.83 10.93 -10.41
N TYR A 101 14.40 9.87 -9.85
CA TYR A 101 15.83 9.61 -9.87
C TYR A 101 16.09 8.23 -10.46
N MET A 102 17.10 8.16 -11.33
CA MET A 102 17.57 6.92 -11.94
C MET A 102 18.94 6.56 -11.36
N ARG A 103 19.15 5.28 -11.08
CA ARG A 103 20.48 4.77 -10.71
C ARG A 103 21.45 5.01 -11.87
N LYS A 104 22.61 5.61 -11.61
CA LYS A 104 23.68 5.73 -12.62
C LYS A 104 24.20 4.33 -12.99
N LYS A 105 24.62 4.14 -14.24
CA LYS A 105 25.16 2.86 -14.73
C LYS A 105 26.50 2.49 -14.08
N ASP A 106 27.28 3.49 -13.68
CA ASP A 106 28.56 3.28 -13.03
C ASP A 106 28.36 2.74 -11.62
N LYS A 107 29.16 1.74 -11.23
CA LYS A 107 29.23 1.26 -9.85
C LYS A 107 29.68 2.43 -8.98
N PHE A 108 28.76 3.05 -8.24
CA PHE A 108 29.14 3.82 -7.07
C PHE A 108 29.88 2.86 -6.12
N ALA A 109 31.17 3.12 -5.92
CA ALA A 109 32.03 2.25 -5.14
C ALA A 109 31.62 2.26 -3.66
N GLU A 110 31.12 3.38 -3.13
CA GLU A 110 30.82 3.56 -1.70
C GLU A 110 29.64 4.54 -1.51
N ILE A 111 28.78 4.27 -0.51
CA ILE A 111 27.73 5.19 -0.08
C ILE A 111 28.43 6.34 0.65
N PRO A 112 28.19 7.63 0.29
CA PRO A 112 28.80 8.75 0.99
C PRO A 112 28.44 8.70 2.48
N THR A 113 29.44 8.84 3.34
CA THR A 113 29.21 9.03 4.77
C THR A 113 28.57 10.40 4.97
N PRO A 114 27.39 10.50 5.59
CA PRO A 114 26.78 11.81 5.83
C PRO A 114 27.63 12.61 6.81
N ASP A 115 28.02 13.83 6.42
CA ASP A 115 28.80 14.75 7.28
C ASP A 115 27.97 15.27 8.46
N VAL A 116 26.63 15.19 8.39
CA VAL A 116 25.71 15.71 9.40
C VAL A 116 24.58 14.71 9.63
N LYS A 117 24.33 14.36 10.90
CA LYS A 117 23.10 13.66 11.29
C LYS A 117 21.95 14.66 11.20
N HIS A 118 21.01 14.43 10.28
CA HIS A 118 19.71 15.08 10.36
C HIS A 118 18.91 14.37 11.48
N GLU A 119 18.73 15.05 12.60
CA GLU A 119 17.83 14.66 13.70
C GLU A 119 16.36 14.89 13.34
#